data_AF-X1PMT1-F1
#
_entry.id   AF-X1PMT1-F1
#
_cell.length_a   1.000
_cell.length_b   1.000
_cell.length_c   1.000
_cell.angle_alpha   90.00
_cell.angle_beta   90.00
_cell.angle_gamma   90.00
#
_symmetry.space_group_name_H-M   'P 1'
#
loop_
_entity.id
_entity.type
_entity.pdbx_description
1 polymer ?
#
loop_
_entity_poly.entity_id
_entity_poly.type
_entity_poly.pdbx_seq_one_letter_code
_entity_poly.pdbx_strand_id
1 'polypeptide(L)'
;MTLPIIGSIGTMAAQTFSTVLGVIIGQTLAPALMPVADKIGQTAYSILSTRLLSITEAIEARHRNEITESQFVDELKKQGFDADRRDWLYKISENLLGIMEQVSLYRRGVIDDGELAVEAAKLKWTEDRLENLLKVTEVIPSATDIILFAVREVYSPEIAEAFGQYEGAEAVYNMAFDDLTAIGMTQDTFTKYWAAHWLLPSVGQGFEMMHRGVIGQVSTAAEP
;
A
#
# COMPACT_ATOMS: atom_id res chain seq x y z
N MET A 1 71.56 -32.69 -67.15
CA MET A 1 70.30 -32.35 -67.84
C MET A 1 69.44 -33.61 -67.79
N THR A 2 68.26 -33.71 -67.19
CA THR A 2 67.22 -32.75 -66.77
C THR A 2 66.30 -33.39 -65.68
N LEU A 3 65.83 -32.59 -64.71
CA LEU A 3 64.66 -32.82 -63.83
C LEU A 3 63.33 -32.65 -64.65
N PRO A 4 62.13 -33.16 -64.24
CA PRO A 4 61.29 -32.59 -63.15
C PRO A 4 60.40 -33.59 -62.33
N ILE A 5 60.15 -33.37 -61.02
CA ILE A 5 59.06 -32.67 -60.29
C ILE A 5 57.82 -33.52 -59.92
N ILE A 6 57.57 -33.56 -58.60
CA ILE A 6 56.47 -34.15 -57.83
C ILE A 6 55.22 -33.26 -57.89
N GLY A 7 54.02 -33.84 -57.96
CA GLY A 7 52.77 -33.14 -57.75
C GLY A 7 51.63 -34.03 -57.25
N SER A 8 50.79 -33.43 -56.39
CA SER A 8 49.43 -33.79 -55.97
C SER A 8 49.20 -34.71 -54.75
N ILE A 9 49.42 -34.17 -53.55
CA ILE A 9 48.62 -34.47 -52.35
C ILE A 9 48.30 -33.12 -51.68
N GLY A 10 47.13 -32.55 -51.99
CA GLY A 10 46.83 -31.18 -51.55
C GLY A 10 45.37 -30.81 -51.71
N THR A 11 44.44 -31.58 -51.15
CA THR A 11 43.03 -31.16 -51.09
C THR A 11 42.23 -31.62 -49.85
N MET A 12 42.80 -32.31 -48.86
CA MET A 12 42.01 -32.80 -47.70
C MET A 12 42.51 -32.40 -46.30
N ALA A 13 43.30 -31.33 -46.15
CA ALA A 13 43.81 -30.90 -44.83
C ALA A 13 43.33 -29.50 -44.39
N ALA A 14 42.42 -28.86 -45.12
CA ALA A 14 42.02 -27.48 -44.87
C ALA A 14 40.65 -27.30 -44.18
N GLN A 15 39.85 -28.36 -43.98
CA GLN A 15 38.48 -28.23 -43.45
C GLN A 15 38.28 -28.70 -42.00
N THR A 16 39.26 -29.39 -41.37
CA THR A 16 39.09 -29.93 -40.01
C THR A 16 39.83 -29.15 -38.91
N PHE A 17 40.59 -28.10 -39.24
CA PHE A 17 41.35 -27.31 -38.25
C PHE A 17 40.65 -26.01 -37.78
N SER A 18 39.49 -25.66 -38.34
CA SER A 18 38.78 -24.41 -38.02
C SER A 18 37.86 -24.49 -36.79
N THR A 19 37.55 -25.68 -36.27
CA THR A 19 36.52 -25.86 -35.24
C THR A 19 37.04 -26.28 -33.87
N VAL A 20 38.33 -26.60 -33.73
CA VAL A 20 38.88 -27.09 -32.44
C VAL A 20 39.56 -25.99 -31.62
N LEU A 21 40.02 -24.89 -32.25
CA LEU A 21 40.66 -23.80 -31.50
C LEU A 21 39.65 -22.88 -30.76
N GLY A 22 38.39 -22.85 -31.19
CA GLY A 22 37.35 -21.99 -30.59
C GLY A 22 36.76 -22.52 -29.28
N VAL A 23 36.91 -23.82 -29.00
CA VAL A 23 36.20 -24.48 -27.87
C VAL A 23 37.10 -24.67 -26.63
N ILE A 24 38.42 -24.75 -26.79
CA ILE A 24 39.32 -25.08 -25.67
C ILE A 24 39.80 -23.83 -24.88
N ILE A 25 39.83 -22.65 -25.50
CA ILE A 25 40.22 -21.39 -24.80
C ILE A 25 39.14 -20.94 -23.79
N GLY A 26 37.89 -21.38 -23.96
CA GLY A 26 36.74 -20.83 -23.25
C GLY A 26 36.61 -21.19 -21.77
N GLN A 27 37.20 -22.27 -21.26
CA GLN A 27 36.83 -22.80 -19.93
C GLN A 27 37.91 -22.76 -18.84
N THR A 28 39.19 -22.50 -19.14
CA THR A 28 40.27 -22.50 -18.11
C THR A 28 41.06 -21.20 -18.00
N LEU A 29 41.07 -20.35 -19.03
CA LEU A 29 41.79 -19.06 -19.03
C LEU A 29 40.92 -17.86 -18.62
N ALA A 30 39.60 -18.04 -18.52
CA ALA A 30 38.64 -16.96 -18.35
C ALA A 30 38.84 -16.11 -17.07
N PRO A 31 39.11 -16.67 -15.86
CA PRO A 31 39.24 -15.87 -14.65
C PRO A 31 40.50 -15.00 -14.61
N ALA A 32 41.65 -15.52 -15.07
CA ALA A 32 42.93 -14.81 -15.03
C ALA A 32 43.03 -13.67 -16.06
N LEU A 33 42.20 -13.71 -17.11
CA LEU A 33 42.13 -12.68 -18.14
C LEU A 33 41.06 -11.62 -17.85
N MET A 34 40.19 -11.81 -16.85
CA MET A 34 39.14 -10.84 -16.53
C MET A 34 39.66 -9.42 -16.28
N PRO A 35 40.73 -9.19 -15.48
CA PRO A 35 41.22 -7.83 -15.25
C PRO A 35 41.72 -7.12 -16.53
N VAL A 36 42.24 -7.87 -17.50
CA VAL A 36 42.70 -7.34 -18.78
C VAL A 36 41.51 -7.04 -19.69
N ALA A 37 40.53 -7.94 -19.77
CA ALA A 37 39.28 -7.73 -20.48
C ALA A 37 38.51 -6.52 -19.93
N ASP A 38 38.45 -6.37 -18.62
CA ASP A 38 37.83 -5.23 -17.94
C ASP A 38 38.52 -3.92 -18.30
N LYS A 39 39.86 -3.88 -18.32
CA LYS A 39 40.62 -2.68 -18.68
C LYS A 39 40.43 -2.27 -20.14
N ILE A 40 40.34 -3.24 -21.05
CA ILE A 40 40.03 -3.00 -22.46
C ILE A 40 38.61 -2.44 -22.58
N GLY A 41 37.63 -3.04 -21.90
CA GLY A 41 36.25 -2.55 -21.85
C GLY A 41 36.15 -1.13 -21.29
N GLN A 42 36.80 -0.85 -20.16
CA GLN A 42 36.80 0.47 -19.53
C GLN A 42 37.39 1.56 -20.45
N THR A 43 38.50 1.24 -21.13
CA THR A 43 39.14 2.18 -22.08
C THR A 43 38.25 2.44 -23.29
N ALA A 44 37.57 1.40 -23.80
CA ALA A 44 36.60 1.55 -24.87
C ALA A 44 35.42 2.43 -24.42
N TYR A 45 34.86 2.20 -23.22
CA TYR A 45 33.73 2.97 -22.69
C TYR A 45 34.08 4.41 -22.32
N SER A 46 35.33 4.70 -21.95
CA SER A 46 35.78 6.06 -21.69
C SER A 46 35.87 6.91 -22.97
N ILE A 47 36.04 6.27 -24.13
CA ILE A 47 36.07 6.93 -25.43
C ILE A 47 34.66 6.96 -26.05
N LEU A 48 33.93 5.84 -25.92
CA LEU A 48 32.58 5.66 -26.42
C LEU A 48 31.65 5.33 -25.25
N SER A 49 30.97 6.35 -24.71
CA SER A 49 29.99 6.23 -23.63
C SER A 49 28.72 5.51 -24.10
N THR A 50 28.86 4.21 -24.37
CA THR A 50 27.85 3.32 -24.95
C THR A 50 27.18 2.44 -23.89
N ARG A 51 27.62 2.53 -22.64
CA ARG A 51 26.96 1.87 -21.52
C ARG A 51 25.58 2.51 -21.33
N LEU A 52 24.55 1.69 -21.45
CA LEU A 52 23.17 2.09 -21.22
C LEU A 52 22.91 2.17 -19.72
N LEU A 53 22.00 3.07 -19.32
CA LEU A 53 21.42 3.07 -17.99
C LEU A 53 20.69 1.74 -17.77
N SER A 54 20.78 1.18 -16.56
CA SER A 54 19.88 0.10 -16.19
C SER A 54 18.42 0.58 -16.23
N ILE A 55 17.48 -0.36 -16.32
CA ILE A 55 16.04 -0.05 -16.36
C ILE A 55 15.64 0.84 -15.17
N THR A 56 16.09 0.48 -13.96
CA THR A 56 15.79 1.23 -12.74
C THR A 56 16.40 2.63 -12.76
N GLU A 57 17.65 2.79 -13.20
CA GLU A 57 18.29 4.11 -13.31
C GLU A 57 17.58 4.99 -14.34
N ALA A 58 17.17 4.43 -15.48
CA ALA A 58 16.44 5.16 -16.50
C ALA A 58 15.06 5.62 -16.00
N ILE A 59 14.35 4.76 -15.25
CA ILE A 59 13.07 5.09 -14.61
C ILE A 59 13.25 6.21 -13.59
N GLU A 60 14.24 6.10 -12.70
CA GLU A 60 14.54 7.12 -11.69
C GLU A 60 14.92 8.47 -12.33
N ALA A 61 15.77 8.44 -13.37
CA ALA A 61 16.15 9.63 -14.10
C ALA A 61 14.94 10.30 -14.75
N ARG A 62 13.98 9.53 -15.28
CA ARG A 62 12.73 10.06 -15.83
C ARG A 62 11.86 10.68 -14.74
N HIS A 63 11.65 10.00 -13.62
CA HIS A 63 10.85 10.53 -12.49
C HIS A 63 11.44 11.83 -11.91
N ARG A 64 12.76 11.97 -11.95
CA ARG A 64 13.47 13.18 -11.48
C ARG A 64 13.58 14.28 -12.53
N ASN A 65 13.02 14.06 -13.73
CA ASN A 65 13.11 14.97 -14.88
C ASN A 65 14.55 15.25 -15.34
N GLU A 66 15.49 14.35 -15.06
CA GLU A 66 16.89 14.45 -15.54
C GLU A 66 17.01 14.05 -17.02
N ILE A 67 16.07 13.23 -17.50
CA ILE A 67 15.93 12.87 -18.90
C ILE A 67 14.49 13.10 -19.36
N THR A 68 14.33 13.47 -20.63
CA THR A 68 13.03 13.59 -21.28
C THR A 68 12.41 12.22 -21.57
N GLU A 69 11.09 12.19 -21.81
CA GLU A 69 10.40 10.97 -22.24
C GLU A 69 11.02 10.35 -23.50
N SER A 70 11.38 11.19 -24.50
CA SER A 70 12.04 10.70 -25.71
C SER A 70 13.39 10.04 -25.42
N GLN A 71 14.19 10.61 -24.52
CA GLN A 71 15.47 10.03 -24.12
C GLN A 71 15.28 8.70 -23.37
N PHE A 72 14.30 8.63 -22.48
CA PHE A 72 13.93 7.38 -21.78
C PHE A 72 13.47 6.28 -22.77
N VAL A 73 12.62 6.66 -23.73
CA VAL A 73 12.13 5.82 -24.82
C VAL A 73 13.30 5.25 -25.62
N ASP A 74 14.22 6.10 -26.07
CA ASP A 74 15.39 5.68 -26.85
C ASP A 74 16.31 4.76 -26.04
N GLU A 75 16.50 5.06 -24.75
CA GLU A 75 17.36 4.29 -23.85
C GLU A 75 16.84 2.85 -23.69
N LEU A 76 15.56 2.68 -23.37
CA LEU A 76 14.97 1.36 -23.23
C LEU A 76 14.78 0.64 -24.58
N LYS A 77 14.64 1.38 -25.69
CA LYS A 77 14.60 0.79 -27.03
C LYS A 77 15.93 0.14 -27.41
N LYS A 78 17.07 0.76 -27.06
CA LYS A 78 18.40 0.17 -27.26
C LYS A 78 18.59 -1.12 -26.45
N GLN A 79 17.84 -1.29 -25.37
CA GLN A 79 17.82 -2.51 -24.55
C GLN A 79 16.81 -3.58 -25.05
N GLY A 80 16.05 -3.28 -26.10
CA GLY A 80 15.10 -4.22 -26.71
C GLY A 80 13.68 -4.17 -26.16
N PHE A 81 13.31 -3.17 -25.35
CA PHE A 81 11.93 -3.01 -24.88
C PHE A 81 11.06 -2.27 -25.91
N ASP A 82 9.87 -2.81 -26.16
CA ASP A 82 8.84 -2.18 -26.98
C ASP A 82 8.06 -1.10 -26.21
N ALA A 83 7.11 -0.44 -26.86
CA ALA A 83 6.34 0.64 -26.26
C ALA A 83 5.58 0.19 -25.00
N ASP A 84 4.88 -0.95 -25.08
CA ASP A 84 4.02 -1.45 -24.01
C ASP A 84 4.84 -1.84 -22.78
N ARG A 85 5.94 -2.58 -22.97
CA ARG A 85 6.81 -3.00 -21.86
C ARG A 85 7.45 -1.81 -21.15
N ARG A 86 7.82 -0.75 -21.89
CA ARG A 86 8.36 0.47 -21.27
C ARG A 86 7.32 1.20 -20.42
N ASP A 87 6.10 1.26 -20.92
CA ASP A 87 4.97 1.86 -20.18
C ASP A 87 4.66 1.06 -18.91
N TRP A 88 4.63 -0.28 -18.99
CA TRP A 88 4.47 -1.12 -17.81
C TRP A 88 5.58 -0.91 -16.78
N LEU A 89 6.84 -0.94 -17.22
CA LEU A 89 8.01 -0.73 -16.35
C LEU A 89 7.96 0.63 -15.64
N TYR A 90 7.48 1.67 -16.34
CA TYR A 90 7.30 2.98 -15.74
C TYR A 90 6.14 2.99 -14.74
N LYS A 91 4.95 2.48 -15.11
CA LYS A 91 3.77 2.44 -14.22
C LYS A 91 3.99 1.61 -12.95
N ILE A 92 4.64 0.46 -13.04
CA ILE A 92 4.93 -0.36 -11.85
C ILE A 92 5.91 0.31 -10.88
N SER A 93 6.65 1.32 -11.33
CA SER A 93 7.58 2.06 -10.48
C SER A 93 6.91 3.20 -9.70
N GLU A 94 5.66 3.52 -10.03
CA GLU A 94 4.89 4.51 -9.29
C GLU A 94 4.54 4.00 -7.89
N ASN A 95 4.59 4.89 -6.91
CA ASN A 95 4.13 4.57 -5.57
C ASN A 95 2.61 4.54 -5.53
N LEU A 96 2.05 3.41 -5.11
CA LEU A 96 0.64 3.31 -4.78
C LEU A 96 0.42 3.77 -3.34
N LEU A 97 -0.71 4.43 -3.09
CA LEU A 97 -1.16 4.65 -1.71
C LEU A 97 -1.34 3.31 -1.02
N GLY A 98 -0.93 3.22 0.25
CA GLY A 98 -1.14 2.03 1.05
C GLY A 98 -2.62 1.79 1.33
N ILE A 99 -2.95 0.57 1.75
CA ILE A 99 -4.35 0.17 1.92
C ILE A 99 -5.06 1.00 3.02
N MET A 100 -4.35 1.44 4.04
CA MET A 100 -4.91 2.25 5.12
C MET A 100 -5.22 3.68 4.67
N GLU A 101 -4.38 4.26 3.81
CA GLU A 101 -4.63 5.55 3.17
C GLU A 101 -5.85 5.45 2.25
N GLN A 102 -5.96 4.36 1.47
CA GLN A 102 -7.13 4.12 0.62
C GLN A 102 -8.43 3.96 1.41
N VAL A 103 -8.43 3.19 2.51
CA VAL A 103 -9.58 3.09 3.43
C VAL A 103 -9.95 4.46 4.01
N SER A 104 -8.97 5.29 4.33
CA SER A 104 -9.20 6.65 4.83
C SER A 104 -9.83 7.55 3.76
N LEU A 105 -9.41 7.44 2.49
CA LEU A 105 -10.01 8.18 1.37
C LEU A 105 -11.46 7.74 1.15
N TYR A 106 -11.72 6.44 1.20
CA TYR A 106 -13.06 5.87 1.09
C TYR A 106 -13.98 6.37 2.20
N ARG A 107 -13.55 6.28 3.46
CA ARG A 107 -14.32 6.76 4.62
C ARG A 107 -14.57 8.27 4.63
N ARG A 108 -13.74 9.05 3.95
CA ARG A 108 -13.90 10.49 3.78
C ARG A 108 -14.70 10.86 2.52
N GLY A 109 -15.25 9.88 1.80
CA GLY A 109 -16.03 10.10 0.59
C GLY A 109 -15.23 10.64 -0.60
N VAL A 110 -13.90 10.49 -0.60
CA VAL A 110 -13.03 10.94 -1.70
C VAL A 110 -13.02 9.94 -2.85
N ILE A 111 -13.14 8.65 -2.52
CA ILE A 111 -13.28 7.56 -3.50
C ILE A 111 -14.51 6.72 -3.15
N ASP A 112 -15.15 6.14 -4.16
CA ASP A 112 -16.27 5.21 -3.96
C ASP A 112 -15.82 3.76 -3.71
N ASP A 113 -16.78 2.88 -3.50
CA ASP A 113 -16.59 1.45 -3.24
C ASP A 113 -15.94 0.71 -4.44
N GLY A 114 -16.29 1.08 -5.66
CA GLY A 114 -15.70 0.53 -6.88
C GLY A 114 -14.25 0.98 -7.06
N GLU A 115 -13.97 2.26 -6.84
CA GLU A 115 -12.63 2.83 -6.88
C GLU A 115 -11.73 2.20 -5.79
N LEU A 116 -12.23 2.06 -4.57
CA LEU A 116 -11.50 1.38 -3.49
C LEU A 116 -11.15 -0.07 -3.88
N ALA A 117 -12.10 -0.82 -4.44
CA ALA A 117 -11.86 -2.21 -4.86
C ALA A 117 -10.77 -2.30 -5.93
N VAL A 118 -10.77 -1.38 -6.91
CA VAL A 118 -9.76 -1.33 -7.97
C VAL A 118 -8.38 -0.99 -7.40
N GLU A 119 -8.25 0.03 -6.56
CA GLU A 119 -6.98 0.43 -5.97
C GLU A 119 -6.43 -0.63 -4.99
N ALA A 120 -7.30 -1.28 -4.22
CA ALA A 120 -6.94 -2.37 -3.33
C ALA A 120 -6.47 -3.61 -4.11
N ALA A 121 -7.07 -3.90 -5.27
CA ALA A 121 -6.65 -5.00 -6.14
C ALA A 121 -5.24 -4.78 -6.72
N LYS A 122 -4.84 -3.54 -7.02
CA LYS A 122 -3.45 -3.22 -7.41
C LYS A 122 -2.46 -3.56 -6.30
N LEU A 123 -2.87 -3.43 -5.04
CA LEU A 123 -2.13 -3.85 -3.85
C LEU A 123 -2.28 -5.35 -3.51
N LYS A 124 -2.99 -6.12 -4.34
CA LYS A 124 -3.23 -7.57 -4.18
C LYS A 124 -4.15 -7.92 -2.99
N TRP A 125 -5.01 -7.00 -2.58
CA TRP A 125 -6.12 -7.31 -1.67
C TRP A 125 -7.26 -7.96 -2.46
N THR A 126 -7.79 -9.06 -1.93
CA THR A 126 -9.04 -9.67 -2.44
C THR A 126 -10.23 -8.92 -1.82
N GLU A 127 -11.37 -8.96 -2.49
CA GLU A 127 -12.62 -8.33 -2.03
C GLU A 127 -12.98 -8.76 -0.60
N ASP A 128 -13.01 -10.08 -0.32
CA ASP A 128 -13.26 -10.60 1.04
C ASP A 128 -12.30 -10.05 2.10
N ARG A 129 -11.03 -9.80 1.74
CA ARG A 129 -10.03 -9.28 2.68
C ARG A 129 -10.19 -7.78 2.87
N LEU A 130 -10.58 -7.06 1.82
CA LEU A 130 -10.91 -5.65 1.87
C LEU A 130 -12.12 -5.41 2.78
N GLU A 131 -13.18 -6.21 2.63
CA GLU A 131 -14.35 -6.14 3.52
C GLU A 131 -13.97 -6.40 4.98
N ASN A 132 -13.15 -7.42 5.25
CA ASN A 132 -12.65 -7.68 6.59
C ASN A 132 -11.79 -6.53 7.13
N LEU A 133 -10.98 -5.90 6.28
CA LEU A 133 -10.19 -4.73 6.66
C LEU A 133 -11.06 -3.52 6.99
N LEU A 134 -12.12 -3.28 6.23
CA LEU A 134 -13.09 -2.22 6.52
C LEU A 134 -13.72 -2.41 7.90
N LYS A 135 -14.06 -3.65 8.28
CA LYS A 135 -14.57 -3.97 9.63
C LYS A 135 -13.51 -3.78 10.71
N VAL A 136 -12.27 -4.25 10.47
CA VAL A 136 -11.16 -4.11 11.44
C VAL A 136 -10.84 -2.65 11.75
N THR A 137 -11.09 -1.76 10.79
CA THR A 137 -10.81 -0.34 10.96
C THR A 137 -11.96 0.42 11.62
N GLU A 138 -13.14 -0.18 11.83
CA GLU A 138 -14.25 0.46 12.54
C GLU A 138 -13.86 0.81 13.98
N VAL A 139 -14.40 1.92 14.48
CA VAL A 139 -14.19 2.33 15.86
C VAL A 139 -14.97 1.39 16.78
N ILE A 140 -14.24 0.69 17.64
CA ILE A 140 -14.79 -0.14 18.71
C ILE A 140 -14.47 0.52 20.06
N PRO A 141 -15.44 0.56 21.00
CA PRO A 141 -15.21 1.09 22.33
C PRO A 141 -14.05 0.40 23.05
N SER A 142 -13.25 1.17 23.80
CA SER A 142 -12.20 0.61 24.64
C SER A 142 -12.77 -0.17 25.84
N ALA A 143 -11.95 -0.96 26.52
CA ALA A 143 -12.37 -1.66 27.75
C ALA A 143 -12.92 -0.68 28.81
N THR A 144 -12.32 0.51 28.93
CA THR A 144 -12.79 1.56 29.84
C THR A 144 -14.15 2.10 29.41
N ASP A 145 -14.35 2.33 28.11
CA ASP A 145 -15.63 2.79 27.57
C ASP A 145 -16.72 1.73 27.82
N ILE A 146 -16.41 0.45 27.62
CA ILE A 146 -17.35 -0.65 27.88
C ILE A 146 -17.78 -0.67 29.35
N ILE A 147 -16.84 -0.47 30.28
CA ILE A 147 -17.17 -0.37 31.71
C ILE A 147 -18.02 0.87 31.99
N LEU A 148 -17.68 2.02 31.39
CA LEU A 148 -18.47 3.24 31.51
C LEU A 148 -19.90 3.03 31.00
N PHE A 149 -20.05 2.40 29.83
CA PHE A 149 -21.35 2.09 29.23
C PHE A 149 -22.19 1.21 30.15
N ALA A 150 -21.57 0.22 30.80
CA ALA A 150 -22.25 -0.61 31.80
C ALA A 150 -22.71 0.20 33.02
N VAL A 151 -21.85 1.04 33.59
CA VAL A 151 -22.20 1.87 34.77
C VAL A 151 -23.24 2.94 34.45
N ARG A 152 -23.31 3.38 33.18
CA ARG A 152 -24.25 4.40 32.70
C ARG A 152 -25.54 3.81 32.13
N GLU A 153 -25.77 2.52 32.29
CA GLU A 153 -26.99 1.84 31.83
C GLU A 153 -27.18 1.83 30.30
N VAL A 154 -26.11 2.06 29.52
CA VAL A 154 -26.16 2.02 28.05
C VAL A 154 -26.53 0.63 27.53
N TYR A 155 -26.15 -0.42 28.27
CA TYR A 155 -26.52 -1.81 27.96
C TYR A 155 -27.85 -2.26 28.59
N SER A 156 -28.59 -1.33 29.22
CA SER A 156 -29.90 -1.53 29.82
C SER A 156 -30.92 -0.62 29.12
N PRO A 157 -31.37 -0.93 27.88
CA PRO A 157 -32.14 0.01 27.04
C PRO A 157 -33.39 0.55 27.71
N GLU A 158 -34.11 -0.28 28.49
CA GLU A 158 -35.31 0.13 29.23
C GLU A 158 -35.00 1.26 30.23
N ILE A 159 -33.84 1.21 30.88
CA ILE A 159 -33.40 2.23 31.84
C ILE A 159 -32.91 3.46 31.06
N ALA A 160 -32.05 3.28 30.06
CA ALA A 160 -31.52 4.38 29.26
C ALA A 160 -32.65 5.20 28.59
N GLU A 161 -33.68 4.54 28.08
CA GLU A 161 -34.86 5.18 27.49
C GLU A 161 -35.72 5.89 28.53
N ALA A 162 -35.96 5.27 29.70
CA ALA A 162 -36.72 5.90 30.79
C ALA A 162 -36.07 7.21 31.28
N PHE A 163 -34.74 7.31 31.19
CA PHE A 163 -33.98 8.51 31.52
C PHE A 163 -33.68 9.43 30.31
N GLY A 164 -34.26 9.14 29.13
CA GLY A 164 -34.08 9.96 27.93
C GLY A 164 -32.64 10.00 27.39
N GLN A 165 -31.80 9.02 27.71
CA GLN A 165 -30.37 9.07 27.38
C GLN A 165 -30.10 9.10 25.87
N TYR A 166 -31.03 8.62 25.05
CA TYR A 166 -30.95 8.63 23.58
C TYR A 166 -31.51 9.91 22.95
N GLU A 167 -32.10 10.83 23.73
CA GLU A 167 -32.69 12.06 23.21
C GLU A 167 -31.64 12.87 22.46
N GLY A 168 -31.98 13.27 21.22
CA GLY A 168 -31.10 14.07 20.35
C GLY A 168 -29.99 13.27 19.65
N ALA A 169 -29.79 11.98 19.94
CA ALA A 169 -28.70 11.19 19.38
C ALA A 169 -28.71 11.19 17.84
N GLU A 170 -29.86 10.87 17.23
CA GLU A 170 -29.99 10.80 15.77
C GLU A 170 -29.75 12.16 15.09
N ALA A 171 -30.27 13.24 15.69
CA ALA A 171 -30.09 14.59 15.15
C ALA A 171 -28.61 14.98 15.14
N VAL A 172 -27.87 14.70 16.22
CA VAL A 172 -26.43 14.99 16.28
C VAL A 172 -25.63 14.05 15.40
N TYR A 173 -26.00 12.76 15.33
CA TYR A 173 -25.38 11.81 14.41
C TYR A 173 -25.43 12.33 12.97
N ASN A 174 -26.59 12.80 12.52
CA ASN A 174 -26.77 13.35 11.18
C ASN A 174 -25.96 14.64 10.96
N MET A 175 -25.84 15.50 11.97
CA MET A 175 -25.00 16.72 11.88
C MET A 175 -23.50 16.40 11.83
N ALA A 176 -23.07 15.31 12.48
CA ALA A 176 -21.67 14.88 12.56
C ALA A 176 -21.35 13.71 11.62
N PHE A 177 -22.23 13.39 10.66
CA PHE A 177 -22.17 12.17 9.87
C PHE A 177 -20.84 11.99 9.14
N ASP A 178 -20.36 13.06 8.50
CA ASP A 178 -19.11 13.05 7.73
C ASP A 178 -17.90 12.76 8.63
N ASP A 179 -17.83 13.40 9.81
CA ASP A 179 -16.74 13.21 10.78
C ASP A 179 -16.75 11.79 11.36
N LEU A 180 -17.95 11.28 11.70
CA LEU A 180 -18.12 9.94 12.24
C LEU A 180 -17.76 8.87 11.21
N THR A 181 -18.19 9.05 9.96
CA THR A 181 -17.85 8.14 8.85
C THR A 181 -16.35 8.17 8.57
N ALA A 182 -15.73 9.36 8.56
CA ALA A 182 -14.31 9.53 8.31
C ALA A 182 -13.41 8.76 9.30
N ILE A 183 -13.83 8.62 10.56
CA ILE A 183 -13.12 7.82 11.58
C ILE A 183 -13.59 6.36 11.61
N GLY A 184 -14.68 6.02 10.93
CA GLY A 184 -15.32 4.70 10.95
C GLY A 184 -16.13 4.39 12.20
N MET A 185 -16.73 5.41 12.80
CA MET A 185 -17.66 5.23 13.90
C MET A 185 -19.05 4.93 13.35
N THR A 186 -19.55 3.73 13.64
CA THR A 186 -20.93 3.34 13.29
C THR A 186 -21.94 4.12 14.12
N GLN A 187 -23.19 4.22 13.63
CA GLN A 187 -24.27 4.86 14.37
C GLN A 187 -24.51 4.21 15.74
N ASP A 188 -24.40 2.87 15.82
CA ASP A 188 -24.52 2.14 17.09
C ASP A 188 -23.40 2.51 18.07
N THR A 189 -22.15 2.54 17.62
CA THR A 189 -21.02 2.98 18.46
C THR A 189 -21.22 4.42 18.93
N PHE A 190 -21.58 5.34 18.03
CA PHE A 190 -21.87 6.72 18.39
C PHE A 190 -23.00 6.82 19.44
N THR A 191 -24.09 6.08 19.24
CA THR A 191 -25.26 6.11 20.13
C THR A 191 -24.89 5.63 21.54
N LYS A 192 -23.97 4.66 21.68
CA LYS A 192 -23.45 4.23 22.99
C LYS A 192 -22.66 5.32 23.69
N TYR A 193 -21.76 5.99 22.96
CA TYR A 193 -21.02 7.14 23.50
C TYR A 193 -21.95 8.30 23.85
N TRP A 194 -23.00 8.53 23.05
CA TRP A 194 -24.04 9.49 23.34
C TRP A 194 -24.77 9.11 24.63
N ALA A 195 -25.33 7.92 24.76
CA ALA A 195 -26.02 7.56 26.01
C ALA A 195 -25.13 7.71 27.26
N ALA A 196 -23.84 7.38 27.14
CA ALA A 196 -22.87 7.53 28.23
C ALA A 196 -22.42 8.97 28.52
N HIS A 197 -22.71 9.96 27.66
CA HIS A 197 -22.27 11.35 27.85
C HIS A 197 -23.05 12.06 28.96
N TRP A 198 -24.24 11.55 29.30
CA TRP A 198 -25.06 12.07 30.39
C TRP A 198 -24.40 11.79 31.74
N LEU A 199 -24.16 12.86 32.49
CA LEU A 199 -23.57 12.76 33.83
C LEU A 199 -24.66 12.63 34.89
N LEU A 200 -24.67 11.49 35.56
CA LEU A 200 -25.41 11.31 36.81
C LEU A 200 -24.96 12.36 37.84
N PRO A 201 -25.90 12.94 38.62
CA PRO A 201 -25.55 13.79 39.75
C PRO A 201 -24.57 13.10 40.68
N SER A 202 -23.57 13.84 41.17
CA SER A 202 -22.73 13.36 42.26
C SER A 202 -23.56 13.06 43.51
N VAL A 203 -23.03 12.23 44.42
CA VAL A 203 -23.68 11.91 45.69
C VAL A 203 -24.05 13.19 46.47
N GLY A 204 -23.16 14.17 46.50
CA GLY A 204 -23.42 15.46 47.14
C GLY A 204 -24.57 16.23 46.49
N GLN A 205 -24.62 16.26 45.15
CA GLN A 205 -25.76 16.86 44.43
C GLN A 205 -27.05 16.10 44.71
N GLY A 206 -27.03 14.77 44.83
CA GLY A 206 -28.17 13.97 45.24
C GLY A 206 -28.69 14.35 46.64
N PHE A 207 -27.79 14.51 47.62
CA PHE A 207 -28.16 14.99 48.96
C PHE A 207 -28.75 16.40 48.93
N GLU A 208 -28.17 17.33 48.15
CA GLU A 208 -28.71 18.68 47.99
C GLU A 208 -30.09 18.68 47.33
N MET A 209 -30.29 17.84 46.32
CA MET A 209 -31.58 17.65 45.66
C MET A 209 -32.62 17.12 46.65
N MET A 210 -32.25 16.16 47.50
CA MET A 210 -33.14 15.62 48.55
C MET A 210 -33.49 16.68 49.60
N HIS A 211 -32.51 17.42 50.13
CA HIS A 211 -32.76 18.47 51.13
C HIS A 211 -33.58 19.65 50.57
N ARG A 212 -33.45 19.93 49.27
CA ARG A 212 -34.25 20.95 48.57
C ARG A 212 -35.64 20.45 48.16
N GLY A 213 -35.96 19.18 48.40
CA GLY A 213 -37.24 18.57 48.04
C GLY A 213 -37.42 18.38 46.52
N VAL A 214 -36.33 18.33 45.75
CA VAL A 214 -36.35 17.99 44.31
C VAL A 214 -36.57 16.50 44.10
N ILE A 215 -36.05 15.67 45.01
CA ILE A 215 -36.26 14.22 45.06
C ILE A 215 -36.73 13.81 46.46
N GLY A 216 -37.48 12.71 46.56
CA GLY A 216 -37.97 12.17 47.83
C GLY A 216 -36.88 11.54 48.70
N GLN A 217 -37.17 11.37 49.99
CA GLN A 217 -36.31 10.61 50.92
C GLN A 217 -36.41 9.09 50.73
N VAL A 218 -37.44 8.65 50.02
CA VAL A 218 -37.74 7.24 49.76
C VAL A 218 -38.06 7.11 48.28
N SER A 219 -37.33 6.24 47.59
CA SER A 219 -37.62 5.87 46.20
C SER A 219 -38.94 5.08 46.13
N THR A 220 -39.74 5.32 45.10
CA THR A 220 -41.01 4.62 44.86
C THR A 220 -41.03 4.02 43.47
N ALA A 221 -41.96 3.12 43.17
CA ALA A 221 -42.07 2.56 41.82
C ALA A 221 -42.42 3.61 40.73
N ALA A 222 -43.01 4.75 41.11
CA ALA A 222 -43.35 5.84 40.20
C ALA A 222 -42.25 6.91 40.08
N GLU A 223 -41.38 7.00 41.10
CA GLU A 223 -40.24 7.91 41.18
C GLU A 223 -39.04 7.09 41.72
N PRO A 224 -38.45 6.23 40.87
CA PRO A 224 -37.39 5.30 41.26
C PRO A 224 -36.09 6.00 41.63
#